data_AF-W9ZJ04-F1
#
_entry.id   AF-W9ZJ04-F1
#
_cell.length_a   1.000
_cell.length_b   1.000
_cell.length_c   1.000
_cell.angle_alpha   90.00
_cell.angle_beta   90.00
_cell.angle_gamma   90.00
#
_symmetry.space_group_name_H-M   'P 1'
#
loop_
_entity.id
_entity.type
_entity.pdbx_description
1 polymer ?
#
loop_
_entity_poly.entity_id
_entity_poly.type
_entity_poly.pdbx_seq_one_letter_code
_entity_poly.pdbx_strand_id
1 'polypeptide(L)' 'MSMEAGPTQGPARDRGYTFVTKSVFRNKSDMDFYEKECPAHEGYKAFLRENAPVEDLTTVCFSPEVTFAL' A
#
# COMPACT_ATOMS: atom_id res chain seq x y z
N MET A 1 8.18 -10.50 5.25
CA MET A 1 7.32 -9.36 4.87
C MET A 1 8.16 -8.10 5.04
N SER A 2 8.12 -7.20 4.08
CA SER A 2 8.75 -5.87 4.19
C SER A 2 7.74 -4.78 3.86
N MET A 3 7.99 -3.57 4.36
CA MET A 3 7.19 -2.40 4.11
C MET A 3 8.10 -1.19 3.94
N GLU A 4 7.81 -0.37 2.94
CA GLU A 4 8.47 0.91 2.68
C GLU A 4 7.39 1.95 2.42
N ALA A 5 7.57 3.18 2.92
CA ALA A 5 6.62 4.26 2.68
C ALA A 5 7.32 5.63 2.71
N GLY A 6 6.77 6.59 1.98
CA GLY A 6 7.32 7.95 1.94
C GLY A 6 6.58 8.90 1.01
N PRO A 7 6.96 10.19 1.03
CA PRO A 7 6.41 11.19 0.12
C PRO A 7 6.81 10.87 -1.32
N THR A 8 5.90 11.16 -2.27
CA THR A 8 6.20 11.06 -3.70
C THR A 8 7.19 12.16 -4.12
N GLN A 9 7.99 11.90 -5.16
CA GLN A 9 8.96 12.85 -5.72
C GLN A 9 8.85 12.83 -7.26
N GLY A 10 8.20 13.82 -7.91
CA GLY A 10 8.19 13.92 -9.38
C GLY A 10 6.84 14.28 -10.05
N PRO A 11 6.71 14.28 -11.40
CA PRO A 11 5.63 15.00 -12.11
C PRO A 11 4.56 14.19 -12.91
N ALA A 12 3.45 14.90 -13.17
CA ALA A 12 2.36 14.85 -14.19
C ALA A 12 1.48 13.62 -14.43
N ARG A 13 1.95 12.38 -14.25
CA ARG A 13 1.02 11.23 -14.17
C ARG A 13 0.44 11.05 -12.77
N ASP A 14 1.04 11.73 -11.81
CA ASP A 14 0.54 11.84 -10.46
C ASP A 14 -0.81 12.52 -10.55
N ARG A 15 -1.87 11.75 -10.32
CA ARG A 15 -3.23 12.25 -10.16
C ARG A 15 -3.38 13.06 -8.85
N GLY A 16 -2.32 13.75 -8.43
CA GLY A 16 -2.20 14.41 -7.14
C GLY A 16 -1.76 13.49 -5.98
N TYR A 17 -1.28 12.26 -6.24
CA TYR A 17 -0.82 11.38 -5.15
C TYR A 17 0.46 11.90 -4.50
N THR A 18 0.41 12.13 -3.18
CA THR A 18 1.49 12.77 -2.39
C THR A 18 2.29 11.80 -1.53
N PHE A 19 1.84 10.55 -1.43
CA PHE A 19 2.44 9.54 -0.57
C PHE A 19 2.34 8.15 -1.21
N VAL A 20 3.35 7.30 -1.00
CA VAL A 20 3.39 5.93 -1.49
C VAL A 20 3.74 4.97 -0.36
N THR A 21 3.17 3.78 -0.42
CA THR A 21 3.54 2.64 0.42
C THR A 21 3.69 1.39 -0.45
N LYS A 22 4.67 0.54 -0.12
CA LYS A 22 4.94 -0.73 -0.77
C LYS A 22 5.08 -1.80 0.29
N SER A 23 4.18 -2.78 0.26
CA SER A 23 4.23 -3.97 1.11
C SER A 23 4.58 -5.20 0.27
N VAL A 24 5.50 -6.02 0.76
CA VAL A 24 5.86 -7.30 0.13
C VAL A 24 5.43 -8.45 1.03
N PHE A 25 4.42 -9.19 0.57
CA PHE A 25 3.91 -10.40 1.23
C PHE A 25 4.63 -11.64 0.71
N ARG A 26 4.60 -12.73 1.49
CA ARG A 26 5.18 -14.01 1.05
C ARG A 26 4.41 -14.61 -0.11
N ASN A 27 3.08 -14.46 -0.12
CA ASN A 27 2.17 -15.02 -1.10
C ASN A 27 0.85 -14.23 -1.12
N LYS A 28 -0.04 -14.58 -2.06
CA LYS A 28 -1.35 -13.93 -2.20
C LYS A 28 -2.29 -14.17 -1.01
N SER A 29 -2.26 -15.35 -0.39
CA SER A 29 -3.10 -15.66 0.78
C SER A 29 -2.78 -14.75 1.96
N ASP A 30 -1.49 -14.50 2.23
CA ASP A 30 -1.07 -13.60 3.30
C ASP A 30 -1.55 -12.15 3.05
N MET A 31 -1.50 -11.70 1.79
CA MET A 31 -2.01 -10.39 1.38
C MET A 31 -3.54 -10.32 1.53
N ASP A 32 -4.26 -11.35 1.11
CA ASP A 32 -5.73 -11.40 1.20
C ASP A 32 -6.19 -11.42 2.67
N PHE A 33 -5.51 -12.17 3.54
CA PHE A 33 -5.75 -12.13 4.99
C PHE A 33 -5.47 -10.73 5.56
N TYR A 34 -4.30 -10.15 5.23
CA TYR A 34 -3.93 -8.81 5.70
C TYR A 34 -4.99 -7.78 5.32
N GLU A 35 -5.46 -7.79 4.06
CA GLU A 35 -6.37 -6.78 3.55
C GLU A 35 -7.82 -6.94 4.03
N LYS A 36 -8.30 -8.17 4.24
CA LYS A 36 -9.72 -8.47 4.46
C LYS A 36 -10.08 -8.96 5.86
N GLU A 37 -9.16 -9.62 6.54
CA GLU A 37 -9.45 -10.38 7.76
C GLU A 37 -8.64 -9.91 8.96
N CYS A 38 -7.53 -9.20 8.76
CA CYS A 38 -6.65 -8.77 9.83
C CYS A 38 -7.30 -7.68 10.72
N PRO A 39 -7.60 -7.96 12.00
CA PRO A 39 -8.28 -6.99 12.88
C PRO A 39 -7.46 -5.72 13.13
N ALA A 40 -6.13 -5.85 13.17
CA ALA A 40 -5.23 -4.72 13.35
C ALA A 40 -5.23 -3.79 12.12
N HIS A 41 -5.27 -4.36 10.91
CA HIS A 41 -5.35 -3.58 9.68
C HIS A 41 -6.68 -2.85 9.55
N GLU A 42 -7.79 -3.51 9.90
CA GLU A 42 -9.10 -2.87 9.94
C GLU A 42 -9.17 -1.72 10.96
N GLY A 43 -8.61 -1.92 12.16
CA GLY A 43 -8.48 -0.85 13.15
C GLY A 43 -7.65 0.33 12.65
N TYR A 44 -6.56 0.06 11.92
CA TYR A 44 -5.73 1.10 11.32
C TYR A 44 -6.45 1.86 10.20
N LYS A 45 -7.19 1.17 9.31
CA LYS A 45 -8.03 1.83 8.30
C LYS A 45 -9.08 2.74 8.93
N ALA A 46 -9.72 2.30 10.02
CA ALA A 46 -10.69 3.10 10.75
C ALA A 46 -10.03 4.38 11.32
N PHE A 47 -8.89 4.23 11.99
CA PHE A 47 -8.12 5.36 12.51
C PHE A 47 -7.73 6.36 11.41
N LEU A 48 -7.27 5.89 10.25
CA LEU A 48 -6.89 6.77 9.14
C LEU A 48 -8.09 7.54 8.56
N ARG A 49 -9.25 6.89 8.41
CA ARG A 49 -10.46 7.57 7.93
C ARG A 49 -10.88 8.72 8.84
N GLU A 50 -10.67 8.60 10.15
CA GLU A 50 -11.04 9.60 11.15
C GLU A 50 -9.99 10.70 11.32
N ASN A 51 -8.70 10.35 11.26
CA ASN A 51 -7.60 11.24 11.70
C ASN A 51 -6.71 11.73 10.57
N ALA A 52 -6.70 11.06 9.42
CA ALA A 52 -5.86 11.39 8.28
C ALA A 52 -6.56 10.99 6.97
N PRO A 53 -7.74 11.57 6.67
CA PRO A 53 -8.49 11.22 5.47
C PRO A 53 -7.65 11.52 4.22
N VAL A 54 -7.63 10.57 3.29
CA VAL A 54 -7.01 10.75 1.98
C VAL A 54 -8.08 11.12 0.97
N GLU A 55 -7.76 12.06 0.07
CA GLU A 55 -8.70 12.50 -0.97
C GLU A 55 -8.91 11.43 -2.05
N ASP A 56 -7.85 10.70 -2.39
CA ASP A 56 -7.87 9.60 -3.35
C ASP A 56 -6.85 8.53 -2.94
N LEU A 57 -7.11 7.27 -3.30
CA LEU A 57 -6.26 6.12 -3.02
C LEU A 57 -6.30 5.16 -4.21
N THR A 58 -5.13 4.80 -4.73
CA THR A 58 -4.98 3.71 -5.71
C THR A 58 -4.14 2.59 -5.13
N THR A 59 -4.63 1.37 -5.23
CA THR A 59 -3.93 0.15 -4.81
C THR A 59 -3.64 -0.72 -6.03
N VAL A 60 -2.39 -1.16 -6.16
CA VAL A 60 -1.97 -2.09 -7.22
C VAL A 60 -1.31 -3.30 -6.58
N CYS A 61 -1.80 -4.48 -6.91
CA CYS A 61 -1.23 -5.75 -6.48
C CYS A 61 -0.67 -6.49 -7.70
N PHE A 62 0.56 -7.00 -7.60
CA PHE A 62 1.18 -7.79 -8.66
C PHE A 62 2.07 -8.88 -8.08
N SER A 63 2.33 -9.93 -8.86
CA SER A 63 3.37 -10.91 -8.58
C SER A 63 4.54 -10.64 -9.51
N PRO A 64 5.78 -10.47 -9.02
CA PRO A 64 6.93 -10.23 -9.89
C PRO A 64 7.19 -11.43 -10.81
N GLU A 65 7.19 -11.21 -12.13
CA GLU A 65 7.59 -12.24 -13.11
C GLU A 65 9.05 -12.07 -13.55
N VAL A 66 9.55 -10.83 -13.55
CA VAL A 66 10.93 -10.48 -13.85
C VAL A 66 11.44 -9.58 -12.73
N THR A 67 12.56 -9.96 -12.13
CA THR A 67 13.24 -9.17 -11.10
C THR A 67 14.70 -8.96 -11.48
N PHE A 68 15.25 -7.83 -11.06
CA PHE A 68 16.67 -7.54 -11.15
C PHE A 68 17.09 -6.93 -9.82
N ALA A 69 18.20 -7.42 -9.29
CA ALA A 69 18.83 -6.89 -8.09
C ALA A 69 20.22 -6.39 -8.49
N LEU A 70 20.52 -5.13 -8.15
CA LEU A 70 21.83 -4.51 -8.29
C LEU A 70 22.71 -4.87 -7.09
#